data_AF-A0A1F8PL14-F1
#
_entry.id   AF-A0A1F8PL14-F1
#
_cell.length_a   1.000
_cell.length_b   1.000
_cell.length_c   1.000
_cell.angle_alpha   90.00
_cell.angle_beta   90.00
_cell.angle_gamma   90.00
#
_symmetry.space_group_name_H-M   'P 1'
#
loop_
_entity.id
_entity.type
_entity.pdbx_description
1 polymer ?
#
loop_
_entity_poly.entity_id
_entity_poly.type
_entity_poly.pdbx_seq_one_letter_code
_entity_poly.pdbx_strand_id
1 'polypeptide(L)' 'MLGLYAKNMRIYLDLTQKELAKRAKVSPKYISSLEREQPLPLREKRKILSLLYAERAKKWD' A
#
# COMPACT_ATOMS: atom_id res chain seq x y z
N MET A 1 11.14 2.01 8.62
CA MET A 1 11.37 1.08 7.47
C MET A 1 10.10 0.54 6.80
N LEU A 2 8.94 0.49 7.47
CA LEU A 2 7.70 -0.07 6.88
C LEU A 2 7.19 0.72 5.66
N GLY A 3 7.36 2.05 5.64
CA GLY A 3 6.89 2.88 4.53
C GLY A 3 7.67 2.62 3.25
N LEU A 4 8.99 2.49 3.36
CA LEU A 4 9.87 2.12 2.25
C LEU A 4 9.52 0.73 1.69
N TYR A 5 9.26 -0.25 2.56
CA TYR A 5 8.82 -1.58 2.14
C TYR A 5 7.49 -1.53 1.36
N ALA A 6 6.50 -0.78 1.86
CA ALA A 6 5.22 -0.61 1.17
C ALA A 6 5.39 0.04 -0.22
N LYS A 7 6.26 1.06 -0.33
CA LYS A 7 6.59 1.71 -1.60
C LYS A 7 7.22 0.73 -2.60
N ASN A 8 8.24 -0.01 -2.17
CA ASN A 8 8.96 -0.94 -3.04
C ASN A 8 8.05 -2.07 -3.51
N MET A 9 7.21 -2.60 -2.62
CA MET A 9 6.23 -3.63 -2.97
C MET A 9 5.17 -3.11 -3.94
N ARG A 10 4.68 -1.88 -3.76
CA ARG A 10 3.76 -1.25 -4.71
C ARG A 10 4.39 -1.14 -6.12
N ILE A 11 5.65 -0.69 -6.20
CA ILE A 11 6.38 -0.56 -7.46
C ILE A 11 6.60 -1.93 -8.10
N TYR A 12 6.99 -2.94 -7.31
CA TYR A 12 7.14 -4.31 -7.79
C TYR A 12 5.83 -4.90 -8.37
N LEU A 13 4.68 -4.47 -7.85
CA LEU A 13 3.35 -4.85 -8.34
C LEU A 13 2.85 -3.98 -9.50
N ASP A 14 3.68 -3.05 -10.00
CA ASP A 14 3.35 -2.10 -11.07
C ASP A 14 2.09 -1.25 -10.77
N LEU A 15 1.90 -0.89 -9.50
CA LEU A 15 0.76 -0.09 -9.06
C LEU A 15 1.17 1.37 -8.88
N THR A 16 0.33 2.29 -9.33
CA THR A 16 0.44 3.70 -8.90
C THR A 16 -0.13 3.86 -7.49
N GLN A 17 0.20 4.96 -6.78
CA GLN A 17 -0.41 5.23 -5.47
C GLN A 17 -1.94 5.38 -5.58
N LYS A 18 -2.44 5.96 -6.68
CA LYS A 18 -3.90 6.10 -6.93
C LYS A 18 -4.56 4.74 -7.10
N GLU A 19 -3.94 3.85 -7.87
CA GLU A 19 -4.48 2.50 -8.11
C GLU A 19 -4.50 1.68 -6.83
N LEU A 20 -3.42 1.70 -6.05
CA LEU A 20 -3.37 1.03 -4.75
C LEU A 20 -4.45 1.57 -3.80
N ALA A 21 -4.64 2.89 -3.76
CA ALA A 21 -5.67 3.52 -2.94
C ALA A 21 -7.09 3.10 -3.35
N LYS A 22 -7.36 3.09 -4.66
CA LYS A 22 -8.64 2.65 -5.24
C LYS A 22 -8.94 1.21 -4.85
N ARG A 23 -7.99 0.30 -5.04
CA ARG A 23 -8.14 -1.12 -4.68
C ARG A 23 -8.31 -1.33 -3.17
N ALA A 24 -7.56 -0.60 -2.35
CA ALA A 24 -7.66 -0.67 -0.90
C ALA A 24 -8.90 0.05 -0.33
N LYS A 25 -9.68 0.76 -1.17
CA LYS A 25 -10.82 1.60 -0.78
C LYS A 25 -10.42 2.60 0.33
N VAL A 26 -9.33 3.33 0.09
CA VAL A 26 -8.80 4.39 0.96
C VAL A 26 -8.45 5.64 0.15
N SER A 27 -8.25 6.77 0.81
CA SER A 27 -7.76 7.99 0.16
C SER A 27 -6.29 7.81 -0.30
N PRO A 28 -5.91 8.30 -1.51
CA PRO A 28 -4.52 8.32 -1.96
C PRO A 28 -3.55 9.02 -0.99
N LYS A 29 -4.05 9.98 -0.20
CA LYS A 29 -3.27 10.62 0.87
C LYS A 29 -2.70 9.61 1.84
N TYR A 30 -3.44 8.55 2.20
CA TYR A 30 -2.98 7.55 3.15
C TYR A 30 -1.91 6.63 2.56
N ILE A 31 -1.89 6.42 1.24
CA ILE A 31 -0.76 5.73 0.59
C ILE A 31 0.50 6.58 0.74
N SER A 32 0.41 7.87 0.43
CA SER A 32 1.52 8.80 0.57
C SER A 32 2.02 8.89 2.02
N SER A 33 1.10 9.00 2.99
CA SER A 33 1.45 9.02 4.41
C SER A 33 2.12 7.71 4.85
N LEU A 34 1.63 6.55 4.43
CA LEU A 34 2.26 5.27 4.73
C LEU A 34 3.70 5.21 4.17
N GLU A 35 3.89 5.55 2.89
CA GLU A 35 5.19 5.47 2.21
C GLU A 35 6.23 6.44 2.79
N ARG A 36 5.78 7.57 3.35
CA ARG A 36 6.61 8.60 3.99
C ARG A 36 6.75 8.41 5.50
N GLU A 37 6.24 7.31 6.04
CA GLU A 37 6.21 7.02 7.49
C GLU A 37 5.50 8.09 8.32
N GLN A 38 4.56 8.81 7.70
CA GLN A 38 3.71 9.77 8.39
C GLN A 38 2.54 9.06 9.11
N PRO A 39 2.02 9.65 10.19
CA PRO A 39 0.83 9.13 10.86
C PRO A 39 -0.36 9.00 9.90
N LEU A 40 -1.06 7.86 10.01
CA LEU A 40 -2.32 7.58 9.34
C LEU A 40 -3.17 6.69 10.25
N PRO A 41 -4.50 6.65 10.08
CA PRO A 41 -5.33 5.82 10.94
C PRO A 41 -5.06 4.32 10.70
N LEU A 42 -5.11 3.56 11.80
CA LEU A 42 -4.69 2.15 11.84
C LEU A 42 -5.51 1.27 10.88
N ARG A 43 -6.81 1.58 10.71
CA ARG A 43 -7.71 0.85 9.82
C ARG A 43 -7.25 0.95 8.37
N GLU A 44 -6.93 2.15 7.91
CA GLU A 44 -6.46 2.41 6.55
C GLU A 44 -5.08 1.79 6.34
N LYS A 45 -4.18 1.91 7.32
CA LYS A 45 -2.88 1.22 7.30
C LYS A 45 -3.03 -0.29 7.10
N ARG A 46 -3.93 -0.94 7.86
CA ARG A 46 -4.20 -2.38 7.74
C ARG A 46 -4.76 -2.75 6.36
N LYS A 47 -5.70 -1.98 5.82
CA LYS A 47 -6.26 -2.22 4.47
C LYS A 47 -5.17 -2.19 3.40
N ILE A 48 -4.31 -1.17 3.42
CA ILE A 48 -3.24 -1.00 2.42
C ILE A 48 -2.26 -2.17 2.47
N LEU A 49 -1.79 -2.52 3.67
CA LEU A 49 -0.81 -3.60 3.84
C LEU A 49 -1.39 -4.96 3.47
N SER A 50 -2.63 -5.27 3.89
CA SER A 50 -3.28 -6.54 3.58
C SER A 50 -3.42 -6.75 2.07
N LEU A 51 -3.78 -5.69 1.34
CA LEU A 51 -3.87 -5.74 -0.11
C LEU A 51 -2.51 -5.99 -0.75
N LEU A 52 -1.46 -5.27 -0.34
CA LEU A 52 -0.12 -5.46 -0.90
C LEU A 52 0.40 -6.90 -0.68
N TYR A 53 0.15 -7.48 0.49
CA TYR A 53 0.52 -8.87 0.75
C TYR A 53 -0.28 -9.86 -0.12
N ALA A 54 -1.58 -9.63 -0.30
CA ALA A 54 -2.41 -10.48 -1.14
C ALA A 54 -2.02 -10.42 -2.63
N GLU A 55 -1.75 -9.22 -3.16
CA GLU A 55 -1.32 -9.05 -4.55
C GLU A 55 0.08 -9.62 -4.79
N ARG A 56 0.97 -9.53 -3.80
CA ARG A 56 2.29 -10.17 -3.87
C ARG A 56 2.18 -11.69 -3.94
N ALA A 57 1.30 -12.31 -3.14
CA ALA A 57 1.12 -13.76 -3.15
C ALA A 57 0.68 -14.25 -4.54
N LYS A 58 -0.28 -13.56 -5.17
CA LYS A 58 -0.78 -13.89 -6.51
C LYS A 58 0.24 -13.77 -7.64
N LYS A 59 1.29 -12.96 -7.47
CA LYS A 59 2.33 -12.76 -8.50
C LYS A 59 3.40 -13.86 -8.49
N TRP A 60 3.39 -14.72 -7.48
CA TRP A 60 4.32 -15.85 -7.32
C TRP A 60 3.71 -17.19 -7.74
N ASP A 61 2.40 -17.23 -7.98
CA ASP A 61 1.69 -18.33 -8.64
C ASP A 61 1.72 -18.14 -10.17
#